data_AF-A0A955LJK1-F1
#
_entry.id   AF-A0A955LJK1-F1
#
_cell.length_a   1.000
_cell.length_b   1.000
_cell.length_c   1.000
_cell.angle_alpha   90.00
_cell.angle_beta   90.00
_cell.angle_gamma   90.00
#
_symmetry.space_group_name_H-M   'P 1'
#
loop_
_entity.id
_entity.type
_entity.pdbx_description
1 polymer ?
#
loop_
_entity_poly.entity_id
_entity_poly.type
_entity_poly.pdbx_seq_one_letter_code
_entity_poly.pdbx_strand_id
1 'polypeptide(L)'
;MATLYPTIKEAMQHLEVGDIVLMRSRSNGLFRRAIRELSQSYWTHAAMVFETVNIGGEVVSVSIVEANETIEVHRLETYVASERYDIGIKRLPGLTELDRDRIRGFFLDALDIPYDYTYIFAIMFARILSFFLGNKA
;
A
#
# COMPACT_ATOMS: atom_id res chain seq x y z
N MET A 1 -16.21 -8.18 -14.05
CA MET A 1 -15.94 -8.44 -12.62
C MET A 1 -16.90 -7.58 -11.82
N ALA A 2 -17.71 -8.19 -10.95
CA ALA A 2 -18.51 -7.42 -10.00
C ALA A 2 -17.60 -6.96 -8.86
N THR A 3 -17.67 -5.68 -8.47
CA THR A 3 -16.99 -5.18 -7.28
C THR A 3 -17.78 -5.61 -6.05
N LEU A 4 -17.09 -6.04 -4.98
CA LEU A 4 -17.74 -6.46 -3.73
C LEU A 4 -18.52 -5.32 -3.08
N TYR A 5 -18.00 -4.09 -3.24
CA TYR A 5 -18.61 -2.85 -2.78
C TYR A 5 -18.80 -1.89 -3.96
N PRO A 6 -19.89 -1.10 -3.99
CA PRO A 6 -20.17 -0.13 -5.05
C PRO A 6 -19.32 1.14 -4.92
N THR A 7 -18.82 1.47 -3.71
CA THR A 7 -17.97 2.63 -3.49
C THR A 7 -16.79 2.30 -2.56
N ILE A 8 -15.71 3.09 -2.69
CA ILE A 8 -14.57 2.98 -1.78
C ILE A 8 -14.95 3.34 -0.34
N LYS A 9 -15.89 4.28 -0.14
CA LYS A 9 -16.39 4.65 1.19
C LYS A 9 -17.09 3.49 1.89
N GLU A 10 -17.86 2.70 1.14
CA GLU A 10 -18.47 1.48 1.66
C GLU A 10 -17.42 0.40 1.93
N ALA A 11 -16.46 0.21 1.02
CA ALA A 11 -15.35 -0.73 1.25
C ALA A 11 -14.57 -0.40 2.55
N MET A 12 -14.39 0.89 2.85
CA MET A 12 -13.72 1.34 4.08
C MET A 12 -14.44 0.92 5.37
N GLN A 13 -15.77 0.73 5.35
CA GLN A 13 -16.52 0.24 6.51
C GLN A 13 -16.18 -1.21 6.88
N HIS A 14 -15.53 -1.93 5.98
CA HIS A 14 -15.19 -3.33 6.16
C HIS A 14 -13.70 -3.56 6.30
N LEU A 15 -12.86 -2.53 6.22
CA LEU A 15 -11.42 -2.68 6.32
C LEU A 15 -10.99 -3.17 7.70
N GLU A 16 -9.92 -3.96 7.72
CA GLU A 16 -9.34 -4.49 8.94
C GLU A 16 -7.82 -4.31 8.91
N VAL A 17 -7.20 -4.25 10.10
CA VAL A 17 -5.75 -4.12 10.22
C VAL A 17 -5.03 -5.27 9.52
N GLY A 18 -4.03 -4.94 8.70
CA GLY A 18 -3.33 -5.90 7.86
C GLY A 18 -3.86 -6.00 6.43
N ASP A 19 -5.02 -5.41 6.12
CA ASP A 19 -5.48 -5.29 4.73
C ASP A 19 -4.49 -4.45 3.91
N ILE A 20 -4.19 -4.89 2.70
CA ILE A 20 -3.25 -4.23 1.80
C ILE A 20 -4.02 -3.22 0.94
N VAL A 21 -3.56 -1.98 0.93
CA VAL A 21 -4.07 -0.91 0.08
C VAL A 21 -3.08 -0.68 -1.06
N LEU A 22 -3.51 -0.96 -2.28
CA LEU A 22 -2.74 -0.77 -3.50
C LEU A 22 -3.12 0.57 -4.13
N MET A 23 -2.13 1.35 -4.53
CA MET A 23 -2.34 2.68 -5.07
C MET A 23 -1.62 2.87 -6.40
N ARG A 24 -2.33 3.52 -7.33
CA ARG A 24 -1.76 4.04 -8.57
C ARG A 24 -2.10 5.51 -8.67
N SER A 25 -1.08 6.37 -8.66
CA SER A 25 -1.29 7.77 -9.05
C SER A 25 -1.64 7.86 -10.52
N ARG A 26 -2.65 8.65 -10.85
CA ARG A 26 -3.04 8.99 -12.22
C ARG A 26 -2.06 9.98 -12.88
N SER A 27 -1.13 10.55 -12.10
CA SER A 27 -0.05 11.38 -12.62
C SER A 27 1.02 10.54 -13.34
N ASN A 28 1.44 11.01 -14.52
CA ASN A 28 2.36 10.30 -15.42
C ASN A 28 3.84 10.66 -15.21
N GLY A 29 4.30 10.67 -13.95
CA GLY A 29 5.72 10.87 -13.65
C GLY A 29 6.62 9.77 -14.21
N LEU A 30 7.80 10.13 -14.72
CA LEU A 30 8.77 9.21 -15.35
C LEU A 30 9.15 8.04 -14.43
N PHE A 31 9.42 8.31 -13.14
CA PHE A 31 9.74 7.28 -12.15
C PHE A 31 8.63 6.24 -11.99
N ARG A 32 7.36 6.68 -11.93
CA ARG A 32 6.20 5.79 -11.80
C ARG A 32 5.99 4.92 -13.03
N ARG A 33 6.29 5.46 -14.22
CA ARG A 33 6.28 4.69 -15.46
C ARG A 33 7.32 3.59 -15.43
N ALA A 34 8.55 3.91 -15.00
CA ALA A 34 9.62 2.92 -14.84
C ALA A 34 9.24 1.79 -13.87
N ILE A 35 8.64 2.10 -12.71
CA ILE A 35 8.16 1.07 -11.77
C ILE A 35 7.18 0.11 -12.45
N ARG A 36 6.18 0.61 -13.19
CA ARG A 36 5.21 -0.26 -13.88
C ARG A 36 5.85 -1.12 -14.94
N GLU A 37 6.76 -0.56 -15.73
CA GLU A 37 7.46 -1.29 -16.79
C GLU A 37 8.38 -2.37 -16.20
N LEU A 38 9.09 -2.09 -15.11
CA LEU A 38 9.99 -3.06 -14.47
C LEU A 38 9.24 -4.15 -13.68
N SER A 39 8.18 -3.77 -12.97
CA SER A 39 7.38 -4.70 -12.16
C SER A 39 6.31 -5.43 -12.96
N GLN A 40 6.00 -4.98 -14.19
CA GLN A 40 4.86 -5.45 -14.98
C GLN A 40 3.53 -5.36 -14.20
N SER A 41 3.41 -4.38 -13.30
CA SER A 41 2.25 -4.18 -12.43
C SER A 41 1.48 -2.90 -12.78
N TYR A 42 0.16 -2.94 -12.61
CA TYR A 42 -0.69 -1.76 -12.66
C TYR A 42 -0.45 -0.82 -11.48
N TRP A 43 -0.25 -1.40 -10.30
CA TRP A 43 -0.09 -0.70 -9.02
C TRP A 43 1.36 -0.25 -8.85
N THR A 44 1.55 1.00 -8.42
CA THR A 44 2.89 1.59 -8.27
C THR A 44 3.30 1.77 -6.82
N HIS A 45 2.38 1.56 -5.90
CA HIS A 45 2.56 1.81 -4.48
C HIS A 45 1.68 0.88 -3.66
N ALA A 46 2.11 0.56 -2.45
CA ALA A 46 1.37 -0.26 -1.52
C ALA A 46 1.49 0.32 -0.10
N ALA A 47 0.38 0.24 0.62
CA ALA A 47 0.26 0.56 2.02
C ALA A 47 -0.50 -0.58 2.72
N MET A 48 -0.56 -0.52 4.04
CA MET A 48 -1.31 -1.48 4.85
C MET A 48 -2.23 -0.73 5.80
N VAL A 49 -3.45 -1.22 5.99
CA VAL A 49 -4.34 -0.71 7.03
C VAL A 49 -3.68 -0.96 8.38
N PHE A 50 -3.35 0.13 9.05
CA PHE A 50 -2.67 0.14 10.34
C PHE A 50 -3.69 0.19 11.48
N GLU A 51 -4.75 0.99 11.32
CA GLU A 51 -5.80 1.15 12.32
C GLU A 51 -7.13 1.58 11.68
N THR A 52 -8.22 1.16 12.30
CA THR A 52 -9.59 1.61 11.99
C THR A 52 -10.20 2.21 13.24
N VAL A 53 -10.63 3.48 13.16
CA VAL A 53 -11.31 4.16 14.26
C VAL A 53 -12.81 3.94 14.12
N ASN A 54 -13.42 3.35 15.15
CA ASN A 54 -14.85 3.03 15.17
C ASN A 54 -15.60 3.90 16.18
N ILE A 55 -16.69 4.55 15.76
CA ILE A 55 -17.60 5.30 16.64
C ILE A 55 -19.01 4.78 16.39
N GLY A 56 -19.70 4.31 17.44
CA GLY A 56 -21.07 3.79 17.29
C GLY A 56 -21.21 2.55 16.40
N GLY A 57 -20.12 1.81 16.16
CA GLY A 57 -20.10 0.65 15.26
C GLY A 57 -19.80 0.99 13.79
N GLU A 58 -19.57 2.26 13.46
CA GLU A 58 -19.17 2.71 12.12
C GLU A 58 -17.68 3.05 12.09
N VAL A 59 -17.01 2.69 10.98
CA VAL A 59 -15.61 3.09 10.74
C VAL A 59 -15.62 4.56 10.30
N VAL A 60 -15.13 5.45 11.15
CA VAL A 60 -15.07 6.89 10.88
C VAL A 60 -13.74 7.36 10.32
N SER A 61 -12.67 6.56 10.50
CA SER A 61 -11.36 6.85 9.93
C SER A 61 -10.55 5.58 9.75
N VAL A 62 -9.76 5.53 8.67
CA VAL A 62 -8.81 4.45 8.41
C VAL A 62 -7.41 5.03 8.27
N SER A 63 -6.53 4.61 9.18
CA SER A 63 -5.10 4.91 9.12
C SER A 63 -4.39 3.81 8.34
N ILE A 64 -3.53 4.21 7.41
CA ILE A 64 -2.66 3.32 6.66
C ILE A 64 -1.21 3.63 6.99
N VAL A 65 -0.39 2.60 7.02
CA VAL A 65 1.07 2.72 7.09
C VAL A 65 1.66 2.44 5.73
N GLU A 66 2.59 3.29 5.31
CA GLU A 66 3.28 3.17 4.03
C GLU A 66 4.70 3.69 4.17
N ALA A 67 5.55 3.29 3.22
CA ALA A 67 6.91 3.80 3.15
C ALA A 67 6.98 4.78 1.97
N ASN A 68 7.36 6.05 2.24
CA ASN A 68 7.57 7.10 1.23
C ASN A 68 9.01 7.64 1.20
N GLU A 69 9.36 8.52 2.14
CA GLU A 69 10.76 8.87 2.43
C GLU A 69 11.22 8.18 3.72
N THR A 70 10.29 8.08 4.66
CA THR A 70 10.31 7.24 5.86
C THR A 70 9.07 6.33 5.88
N ILE A 71 9.00 5.44 6.87
CA ILE A 71 7.75 4.75 7.21
C ILE A 71 6.86 5.72 8.00
N GLU A 72 5.66 5.98 7.47
CA GLU A 72 4.74 6.99 7.97
C GLU A 72 3.31 6.45 8.05
N VAL A 73 2.49 7.06 8.92
CA VAL A 73 1.06 6.78 9.03
C VAL A 73 0.26 7.93 8.44
N HIS A 74 -0.62 7.61 7.50
CA HIS A 74 -1.49 8.56 6.82
C HIS A 74 -2.95 8.14 6.93
N ARG A 75 -3.84 9.10 6.73
CA ARG A 75 -5.28 8.82 6.59
C ARG A 75 -5.60 8.38 5.18
N LEU A 76 -6.25 7.22 5.02
CA LEU A 76 -6.71 6.74 3.72
C LEU A 76 -7.67 7.73 3.04
N GLU A 77 -8.46 8.45 3.84
CA GLU A 77 -9.38 9.48 3.35
C GLU A 77 -8.69 10.54 2.48
N THR A 78 -7.43 10.89 2.81
CA THR A 78 -6.64 11.88 2.05
C THR A 78 -6.45 11.45 0.60
N TYR A 79 -6.19 10.16 0.38
CA TYR A 79 -6.00 9.60 -0.96
C TYR A 79 -7.32 9.50 -1.71
N VAL A 80 -8.35 8.98 -1.04
CA VAL A 80 -9.71 8.80 -1.59
C VAL A 80 -10.30 10.14 -2.04
N ALA A 81 -10.19 11.18 -1.22
CA ALA A 81 -10.77 12.50 -1.50
C ALA A 81 -10.12 13.23 -2.68
N SER A 82 -8.87 12.88 -3.03
CA SER A 82 -8.12 13.62 -4.05
C SER A 82 -8.51 13.28 -5.50
N GLU A 83 -9.20 12.16 -5.74
CA GLU A 83 -9.49 11.58 -7.07
C GLU A 83 -8.27 11.35 -8.00
N ARG A 84 -7.05 11.62 -7.49
CA ARG A 84 -5.78 11.50 -8.20
C ARG A 84 -5.21 10.09 -8.17
N TYR A 85 -5.85 9.19 -7.44
CA TYR A 85 -5.39 7.83 -7.24
C TYR A 85 -6.48 6.83 -7.63
N ASP A 86 -6.07 5.77 -8.30
CA ASP A 86 -6.82 4.53 -8.27
C ASP A 86 -6.42 3.76 -7.02
N ILE A 87 -7.40 3.16 -6.36
CA ILE A 87 -7.23 2.43 -5.10
C ILE A 87 -7.75 1.02 -5.28
N GLY A 88 -6.94 0.03 -4.91
CA GLY A 88 -7.30 -1.37 -4.80
C GLY A 88 -7.12 -1.83 -3.36
N ILE A 89 -7.97 -2.75 -2.90
CA ILE A 89 -7.87 -3.33 -1.55
C ILE A 89 -7.71 -4.84 -1.70
N LYS A 90 -6.83 -5.43 -0.90
CA LYS A 90 -6.65 -6.88 -0.82
C LYS A 90 -6.56 -7.31 0.64
N ARG A 91 -7.40 -8.26 1.02
CA ARG A 91 -7.37 -8.88 2.36
C ARG A 91 -6.41 -10.07 2.40
N LEU A 92 -5.64 -10.15 3.47
CA LEU A 92 -4.94 -11.38 3.87
C LEU A 92 -5.91 -12.26 4.67
N PRO A 93 -6.33 -13.42 4.16
CA PRO A 93 -7.28 -14.27 4.86
C PRO A 93 -6.62 -14.93 6.08
N GLY A 94 -7.39 -15.10 7.15
CA GLY A 94 -6.98 -15.89 8.31
C GLY A 94 -6.07 -15.18 9.31
N LEU A 95 -5.94 -13.85 9.25
CA LEU A 95 -5.26 -13.09 10.30
C LEU A 95 -6.06 -13.14 11.61
N THR A 96 -5.41 -13.60 12.67
CA THR A 96 -5.96 -13.54 14.02
C THR A 96 -5.78 -12.14 14.61
N GLU A 97 -6.52 -11.81 15.68
CA GLU A 97 -6.30 -10.55 16.40
C GLU A 97 -4.86 -10.40 16.90
N LEU A 98 -4.23 -11.51 17.33
CA LEU A 98 -2.82 -11.51 17.73
C LEU A 98 -1.88 -11.16 16.57
N ASP A 99 -2.18 -11.64 15.36
CA ASP A 99 -1.38 -11.30 14.18
C ASP A 99 -1.53 -9.83 13.82
N ARG A 100 -2.75 -9.28 13.93
CA ARG A 100 -3.01 -7.85 13.70
C ARG A 100 -2.28 -6.96 14.71
N ASP A 101 -2.25 -7.37 15.98
CA ASP A 101 -1.50 -6.65 17.01
C ASP A 101 0.02 -6.73 16.78
N ARG A 102 0.54 -7.86 16.32
CA ARG A 102 1.95 -7.99 15.93
C ARG A 102 2.30 -7.12 14.73
N ILE A 103 1.41 -7.04 13.74
CA ILE A 103 1.58 -6.13 12.59
C ILE A 103 1.67 -4.68 13.09
N ARG A 104 0.77 -4.25 13.98
CA ARG A 104 0.82 -2.90 14.57
C ARG A 104 2.13 -2.67 15.31
N GLY A 105 2.52 -3.60 16.19
CA GLY A 105 3.76 -3.51 16.97
C GLY A 105 4.99 -3.37 16.06
N PHE A 106 5.09 -4.22 15.04
CA PHE A 106 6.17 -4.15 14.05
C PHE A 106 6.26 -2.77 13.38
N PHE A 107 5.12 -2.21 12.93
CA PHE A 107 5.14 -0.92 12.27
C PHE A 107 5.41 0.24 13.23
N LEU A 108 4.93 0.18 14.48
CA LEU A 108 5.27 1.17 15.50
C LEU A 108 6.78 1.22 15.78
N ASP A 109 7.44 0.07 15.83
CA ASP A 109 8.90 -0.02 15.99
C ASP A 109 9.66 0.48 14.75
N ALA A 110 9.00 0.49 13.59
CA ALA A 110 9.59 0.84 12.31
C ALA A 110 9.29 2.28 11.86
N LEU A 111 8.45 3.03 12.58
CA LEU A 111 8.15 4.42 12.24
C LEU A 111 9.42 5.27 12.17
N ASP A 112 9.41 6.25 11.26
CA ASP A 112 10.52 7.17 11.00
C ASP A 112 11.82 6.51 10.49
N ILE A 113 11.85 5.20 10.28
CA ILE A 113 12.98 4.56 9.60
C ILE A 113 13.03 5.08 8.16
N PRO A 114 14.14 5.71 7.73
CA PRO A 114 14.26 6.21 6.37
C PRO A 114 14.40 5.06 5.39
N TYR A 115 13.96 5.29 4.16
CA TYR A 115 14.19 4.32 3.10
C TYR A 115 15.67 4.04 2.88
N ASP A 116 16.00 2.77 2.77
CA ASP A 116 17.29 2.36 2.22
C ASP A 116 17.24 2.52 0.69
N TYR A 117 17.44 3.76 0.24
CA TYR A 117 17.54 4.09 -1.17
C TYR A 117 18.64 3.27 -1.87
N THR A 118 19.73 2.95 -1.16
CA THR A 118 20.83 2.14 -1.71
C THR A 118 20.31 0.76 -2.11
N TYR A 119 19.57 0.12 -1.22
CA TYR A 119 18.96 -1.18 -1.47
C TYR A 119 17.89 -1.13 -2.57
N ILE A 120 17.04 -0.09 -2.59
CA ILE A 120 16.04 0.10 -3.65
C ILE A 120 16.72 0.25 -5.02
N PHE A 121 17.74 1.11 -5.11
CA PHE A 121 18.49 1.30 -6.35
C PHE A 121 19.21 0.02 -6.76
N ALA A 122 19.75 -0.75 -5.82
CA ALA A 122 20.37 -2.05 -6.11
C ALA A 122 19.37 -3.05 -6.69
N ILE A 123 18.16 -3.17 -6.13
CA ILE A 123 17.09 -4.03 -6.69
C ILE A 123 16.70 -3.56 -8.09
N MET A 124 16.51 -2.26 -8.28
CA MET A 124 16.19 -1.67 -9.59
C MET A 124 17.27 -2.00 -10.63
N PHE A 125 18.55 -1.78 -10.30
CA PHE A 125 19.68 -2.10 -11.19
C PHE A 125 19.78 -3.59 -11.48
N ALA A 126 19.61 -4.45 -10.47
CA ALA A 126 19.62 -5.89 -10.65
C ALA A 126 18.51 -6.35 -11.60
N ARG A 127 17.30 -5.77 -11.51
CA ARG A 127 16.18 -6.10 -12.41
C ARG A 127 16.40 -5.59 -13.83
N ILE A 128 17.00 -4.41 -13.99
CA ILE A 128 17.40 -3.89 -15.31
C ILE A 128 18.44 -4.83 -15.94
N LEU A 129 19.48 -5.21 -15.20
CA LEU A 129 20.50 -6.13 -15.67
C LEU A 129 19.92 -7.51 -16.02
N SER A 130 19.00 -8.04 -15.21
CA SER A 130 18.37 -9.33 -15.49
C SER A 130 17.49 -9.28 -16.75
N PHE A 131 16.85 -8.13 -17.03
CA PHE A 131 16.09 -7.91 -18.27
C PHE A 131 17.00 -7.90 -19.50
N PHE A 132 18.16 -7.24 -19.43
CA PHE A 132 19.14 -7.21 -20.52
C PHE A 132 19.90 -8.54 -20.71
N LEU A 133 20.15 -9.29 -19.63
CA LEU A 133 20.86 -10.57 -19.66
C LEU A 133 19.92 -11.76 -19.96
N GLY A 134 18.64 -11.52 -20.25
CA GLY A 134 17.69 -12.55 -20.70
C GLY A 134 17.31 -13.59 -19.64
N ASN A 135 17.66 -13.38 -18.37
CA ASN A 135 17.38 -14.35 -17.32
C ASN A 135 15.95 -14.11 -16.79
N LYS A 136 15.01 -14.88 -17.32
CA LYS A 136 13.63 -14.96 -16.84
C LYS A 136 13.63 -15.73 -15.51
N ALA A 137 13.91 -15.02 -14.42
CA ALA A 137 13.51 -15.44 -13.07
C ALA A 137 12.26 -14.66 -12.66
#